data_AF-A0A7V8AKF7-F1
#
_entry.id   AF-A0A7V8AKF7-F1
#
_cell.length_a   1.000
_cell.length_b   1.000
_cell.length_c   1.000
_cell.angle_alpha   90.00
_cell.angle_beta   90.00
_cell.angle_gamma   90.00
#
_symmetry.space_group_name_H-M   'P 1'
#
loop_
_entity.id
_entity.type
_entity.pdbx_description
1 polymer ?
#
loop_
_entity_poly.entity_id
_entity_poly.type
_entity_poly.pdbx_seq_one_letter_code
_entity_poly.pdbx_strand_id
1 'polypeptide(L)'
;MLGYRQRERIERQLEMVLRQTDRHPSLREVAQEVGLSRHALKYWFRRQSEEIVRKNRWSNDRALAIRYQEDHRFLSTVVHRLQSDNVYPSRRRVNRELSCRQLSLMRPDLMHLYKQMRSS
;
A
#
# COMPACT_ATOMS: atom_id res chain seq x y z
N MET A 1 31.12 -20.34 -0.01
CA MET A 1 30.66 -20.13 1.38
C MET A 1 30.85 -18.66 1.73
N LEU A 2 29.92 -18.05 2.47
CA LEU A 2 30.14 -16.71 3.04
C LEU A 2 31.19 -16.82 4.15
N GLY A 3 32.22 -15.97 4.12
CA GLY A 3 33.19 -15.88 5.21
C GLY A 3 32.54 -15.34 6.49
N TYR A 4 33.02 -15.76 7.67
CA TYR A 4 32.45 -15.37 8.96
C TYR A 4 32.32 -13.85 9.14
N ARG A 5 33.39 -13.09 8.82
CA ARG A 5 33.39 -11.61 8.88
C ARG A 5 32.39 -10.97 7.91
N GLN A 6 32.20 -11.57 6.74
CA GLN A 6 31.22 -11.09 5.75
C GLN A 6 29.80 -11.35 6.22
N ARG A 7 29.54 -12.52 6.82
CA ARG A 7 28.24 -12.87 7.40
C ARG A 7 27.84 -11.91 8.51
N GLU A 8 28.75 -11.66 9.47
CA GLU A 8 28.49 -10.75 10.59
C GLU A 8 28.24 -9.31 10.11
N ARG A 9 29.01 -8.83 9.14
CA ARG A 9 28.78 -7.51 8.53
C ARG A 9 27.39 -7.40 7.92
N ILE A 10 26.96 -8.40 7.14
CA ILE A 10 25.65 -8.40 6.49
C ILE A 10 24.54 -8.48 7.54
N GLU A 11 24.72 -9.30 8.59
CA GLU A 11 23.76 -9.40 9.68
C GLU A 11 23.51 -8.04 10.36
N ARG A 12 24.57 -7.30 10.69
CA ARG A 12 24.45 -5.93 11.23
C ARG A 12 23.76 -4.98 10.27
N GLN A 13 24.02 -5.07 8.96
CA GLN A 13 23.32 -4.26 7.96
C GLN A 13 21.83 -4.56 7.91
N LEU A 14 21.45 -5.84 7.93
CA LEU A 14 20.05 -6.27 7.95
C LEU A 14 19.34 -5.80 9.23
N GLU A 15 20.00 -5.86 10.38
CA GLU A 15 19.46 -5.33 11.63
C GLU A 15 19.21 -3.82 11.57
N MET A 16 20.12 -3.05 10.98
CA MET A 16 19.91 -1.60 10.80
C MET A 16 18.67 -1.32 9.94
N VAL A 17 18.49 -2.06 8.84
CA VAL A 17 17.30 -1.94 7.97
C VAL A 17 16.01 -2.27 8.73
N LEU A 18 16.05 -3.30 9.57
CA LEU A 18 14.89 -3.69 10.38
C LEU A 18 14.54 -2.63 11.43
N ARG A 19 15.53 -2.01 12.06
CA ARG A 19 15.33 -0.97 13.10
C ARG A 19 14.79 0.36 12.57
N GLN A 20 15.02 0.70 11.31
CA GLN A 20 14.54 1.96 10.72
C GLN A 20 13.02 1.99 10.59
N THR A 21 12.29 2.68 11.46
CA THR A 21 10.81 2.65 11.48
C THR A 21 10.16 3.12 10.18
N ASP A 22 10.75 4.12 9.53
CA ASP A 22 10.14 4.82 8.40
C ASP A 22 10.50 4.19 7.05
N ARG A 23 11.40 3.20 7.07
CA ARG A 23 11.91 2.54 5.87
C ARG A 23 11.35 1.13 5.74
N HIS A 24 10.61 0.89 4.66
CA HIS A 24 9.94 -0.38 4.40
C HIS A 24 10.40 -1.00 3.06
N PRO A 25 11.69 -1.32 2.89
CA PRO A 25 12.19 -1.81 1.61
C PRO A 25 11.68 -3.23 1.33
N SER A 26 11.50 -3.54 0.06
CA SER A 26 11.29 -4.90 -0.42
C SER A 26 12.54 -5.76 -0.21
N LEU A 27 12.34 -7.07 -0.15
CA LEU A 27 13.44 -8.03 -0.08
C LEU A 27 14.42 -7.90 -1.26
N ARG A 28 13.95 -7.43 -2.42
CA ARG A 28 14.79 -7.23 -3.61
C ARG A 28 15.77 -6.07 -3.40
N GLU A 29 15.27 -4.94 -2.91
CA GLU A 29 16.08 -3.75 -2.66
C GLU A 29 17.14 -4.03 -1.60
N VAL A 30 16.75 -4.67 -0.49
CA VAL A 30 17.72 -5.05 0.55
C VAL A 30 18.79 -6.00 0.01
N ALA A 31 18.41 -6.96 -0.84
CA ALA A 31 19.38 -7.88 -1.42
C ALA A 31 20.41 -7.15 -2.30
N GLN A 32 19.97 -6.15 -3.08
CA GLN A 32 20.86 -5.31 -3.87
C GLN A 32 21.79 -4.49 -2.97
N GLU A 33 21.28 -3.92 -1.87
CA GLU A 33 22.08 -3.13 -0.91
C GLU A 33 23.20 -3.92 -0.23
N VAL A 34 22.93 -5.17 0.13
CA VAL A 34 23.95 -6.03 0.78
C VAL A 34 24.80 -6.83 -0.22
N GLY A 35 24.58 -6.63 -1.53
CA GLY A 35 25.33 -7.32 -2.58
C GLY A 35 25.05 -8.82 -2.68
N LEU A 36 23.83 -9.26 -2.33
CA LEU A 36 23.40 -10.66 -2.41
C LEU A 36 22.20 -10.85 -3.35
N SER A 37 22.02 -12.07 -3.83
CA SER A 37 20.76 -12.45 -4.49
C SER A 37 19.66 -12.65 -3.45
N ARG A 38 18.40 -12.49 -3.85
CA ARG A 38 17.24 -12.79 -2.97
C ARG A 38 17.26 -14.22 -2.42
N HIS A 39 17.71 -15.18 -3.24
CA HIS A 39 17.84 -16.57 -2.83
C HIS A 39 18.93 -16.73 -1.77
N ALA A 40 20.09 -16.08 -1.95
CA ALA A 40 21.15 -16.10 -0.95
C ALA A 40 20.69 -15.47 0.38
N LEU A 41 19.93 -14.37 0.33
CA LEU A 41 19.39 -13.73 1.54
C LEU A 41 18.47 -14.68 2.31
N LYS A 42 17.55 -15.36 1.61
CA LYS A 42 16.62 -16.33 2.21
C LYS A 42 17.33 -17.55 2.81
N TYR A 43 18.40 -18.00 2.15
CA TYR A 43 19.15 -19.17 2.58
C TYR A 43 20.00 -18.88 3.83
N TRP A 44 20.78 -17.78 3.81
CA TRP A 44 21.74 -17.47 4.87
C TRP A 44 21.16 -16.63 6.02
N PHE A 45 20.12 -15.82 5.76
CA PHE A 45 19.53 -14.85 6.68
C PHE A 45 18.00 -14.97 6.68
N ARG A 46 17.51 -16.19 6.92
CA ARG A 46 16.08 -16.52 6.80
C ARG A 46 15.20 -15.64 7.69
N ARG A 47 15.56 -15.49 8.96
CA ARG A 47 14.79 -14.71 9.95
C ARG A 47 14.68 -13.25 9.53
N GLN A 48 15.80 -12.62 9.20
CA GLN A 48 15.82 -11.23 8.77
C GLN A 48 15.02 -11.04 7.46
N SER A 49 15.11 -12.00 6.54
CA SER A 49 14.35 -11.98 5.28
C SER A 49 12.84 -12.02 5.50
N GLU A 50 12.35 -12.89 6.39
CA GLU A 50 10.93 -12.99 6.75
C GLU A 50 10.42 -11.69 7.38
N GLU A 51 11.23 -11.07 8.23
CA GLU A 51 10.88 -9.84 8.93
C GLU A 51 10.84 -8.64 7.99
N ILE A 52 11.78 -8.52 7.06
CA ILE A 52 11.76 -7.51 5.99
C ILE A 52 10.47 -7.62 5.17
N VAL A 53 10.10 -8.85 4.75
CA VAL A 53 8.88 -9.09 3.98
C VAL A 53 7.64 -8.71 4.77
N ARG A 54 7.57 -9.09 6.07
CA ARG A 54 6.45 -8.75 6.94
C ARG A 54 6.30 -7.23 7.09
N LYS A 55 7.39 -6.53 7.33
CA LYS A 55 7.44 -5.07 7.49
C LYS A 55 7.01 -4.32 6.21
N ASN A 56 7.51 -4.76 5.05
CA ASN A 56 7.11 -4.19 3.76
C ASN A 56 5.62 -4.43 3.48
N ARG A 57 5.13 -5.65 3.72
CA ARG A 57 3.71 -5.97 3.54
C ARG A 57 2.81 -5.12 4.43
N TRP A 58 3.13 -4.99 5.71
CA TRP A 58 2.37 -4.16 6.64
C TRP A 58 2.30 -2.69 6.18
N SER A 59 3.41 -2.14 5.70
CA SER A 59 3.42 -0.77 5.14
C SER A 59 2.54 -0.64 3.91
N ASN A 60 2.59 -1.61 3.00
CA ASN A 60 1.76 -1.61 1.79
C ASN A 60 0.28 -1.74 2.14
N ASP A 61 -0.08 -2.64 3.06
CA ASP A 61 -1.46 -2.83 3.52
C ASP A 61 -2.00 -1.55 4.17
N ARG A 62 -1.16 -0.86 4.97
CA ARG A 62 -1.51 0.43 5.58
C ARG A 62 -1.68 1.53 4.53
N ALA A 63 -0.78 1.63 3.56
CA ALA A 63 -0.88 2.61 2.48
C ALA A 63 -2.13 2.36 1.62
N LEU A 64 -2.45 1.10 1.33
CA LEU A 64 -3.69 0.71 0.66
C LEU A 64 -4.90 1.12 1.49
N ALA A 65 -4.93 0.83 2.79
CA ALA A 65 -6.04 1.19 3.67
C ALA A 65 -6.28 2.71 3.70
N ILE A 66 -5.22 3.53 3.78
CA ILE A 66 -5.31 4.99 3.70
C ILE A 66 -5.93 5.41 2.37
N ARG A 67 -5.43 4.87 1.25
CA ARG A 67 -5.96 5.17 -0.08
C ARG A 67 -7.44 4.78 -0.22
N TYR A 68 -7.85 3.63 0.30
CA TYR A 68 -9.26 3.22 0.32
C TYR A 68 -10.13 4.22 1.07
N GLN A 69 -9.69 4.67 2.25
CA GLN A 69 -10.39 5.68 3.04
C GLN A 69 -10.51 7.02 2.30
N GLU A 70 -9.43 7.47 1.65
CA GLU A 70 -9.42 8.70 0.85
C GLU A 70 -10.35 8.62 -0.35
N ASP A 71 -10.36 7.50 -1.07
CA ASP A 71 -11.24 7.27 -2.21
C ASP A 71 -12.72 7.27 -1.78
N HIS A 72 -13.03 6.63 -0.65
CA HIS A 72 -14.39 6.59 -0.07
C HIS A 72 -14.84 7.99 0.35
N ARG A 73 -13.97 8.73 1.06
CA ARG A 73 -14.24 10.11 1.46
C ARG A 73 -14.47 11.03 0.28
N PHE A 74 -13.69 10.87 -0.79
CA PHE A 74 -13.84 11.64 -2.00
C PHE A 74 -15.19 11.36 -2.68
N LEU A 75 -15.58 10.08 -2.80
CA LEU A 75 -16.90 9.71 -3.31
C LEU A 75 -18.03 10.35 -2.48
N SER A 76 -17.97 10.26 -1.15
CA SER A 76 -18.96 10.91 -0.28
C SER A 76 -19.03 12.41 -0.49
N THR A 77 -17.87 13.07 -0.63
CA THR A 77 -17.80 14.51 -0.90
C THR A 77 -18.47 14.87 -2.23
N VAL A 78 -18.22 14.09 -3.29
CA VAL A 78 -18.83 14.29 -4.62
C VAL A 78 -20.35 14.14 -4.55
N VAL A 79 -20.86 13.10 -3.87
CA VAL A 79 -22.30 12.86 -3.76
C VAL A 79 -22.97 13.97 -2.95
N HIS A 80 -22.42 14.34 -1.80
CA HIS A 80 -22.96 15.42 -0.98
C HIS A 80 -22.96 16.76 -1.69
N ARG A 81 -21.89 17.09 -2.44
CA ARG A 81 -21.84 18.32 -3.23
C ARG A 81 -22.92 18.36 -4.30
N LEU A 82 -23.11 17.26 -5.04
CA LEU A 82 -24.18 17.20 -6.04
C LEU A 82 -25.56 17.38 -5.40
N GLN A 83 -25.80 16.75 -4.23
CA GLN A 83 -27.05 16.91 -3.48
C GLN A 83 -27.24 18.35 -2.96
N SER A 84 -26.19 18.99 -2.43
CA SER A 84 -26.26 20.39 -1.97
C SER A 84 -26.55 21.37 -3.10
N ASP A 85 -26.05 21.07 -4.30
CA ASP A 85 -26.31 21.85 -5.51
C ASP A 85 -27.70 21.55 -6.11
N ASN A 86 -28.52 20.75 -5.41
CA ASN A 86 -29.83 20.27 -5.85
C ASN A 86 -29.79 19.50 -7.19
N VAL A 87 -28.64 18.87 -7.48
CA VAL A 87 -28.39 18.07 -8.68
C VAL A 87 -28.49 16.59 -8.34
N TYR A 88 -29.33 15.86 -9.08
CA TYR A 88 -29.45 14.42 -8.89
C TYR A 88 -28.13 13.67 -9.17
N PRO A 89 -27.58 12.93 -8.18
CA PRO A 89 -26.29 12.24 -8.31
C PRO A 89 -26.44 10.95 -9.13
N SER A 90 -26.60 11.07 -10.45
CA SER A 90 -26.65 9.92 -11.35
C SER A 90 -25.28 9.25 -11.47
N ARG A 91 -25.26 7.93 -11.75
CA ARG A 91 -24.01 7.17 -11.92
C ARG A 91 -23.06 7.81 -12.93
N ARG A 92 -23.60 8.35 -14.03
CA ARG A 92 -22.82 9.02 -15.08
C ARG A 92 -22.19 10.33 -14.59
N ARG A 93 -22.92 11.13 -13.82
CA ARG A 93 -22.41 12.38 -13.24
C ARG A 93 -21.34 12.10 -12.18
N VAL A 94 -21.62 11.18 -11.25
CA VAL A 94 -20.65 10.78 -10.23
C VAL A 94 -19.37 10.24 -10.88
N ASN A 95 -19.47 9.36 -11.88
CA ASN A 95 -18.29 8.88 -12.61
C ASN A 95 -17.49 9.98 -13.31
N ARG A 96 -18.15 11.04 -13.81
CA ARG A 96 -17.48 12.20 -14.42
C ARG A 96 -16.65 12.98 -13.39
N GLU A 97 -17.12 13.08 -12.16
CA GLU A 97 -16.39 13.73 -11.07
C GLU A 97 -15.27 12.82 -10.51
N LEU A 98 -15.53 11.51 -10.44
CA LEU A 98 -14.54 10.53 -9.99
C LEU A 98 -13.36 10.39 -10.96
N SER A 99 -13.57 10.60 -12.26
CA SER A 99 -12.52 10.45 -13.27
C SER A 99 -11.37 11.46 -13.09
N CYS A 100 -11.61 12.61 -12.44
CA CYS A 100 -10.56 13.56 -12.07
C CYS A 100 -9.47 12.94 -11.18
N ARG A 101 -9.79 11.87 -10.43
CA ARG A 101 -8.83 11.09 -9.63
C ARG A 101 -8.60 9.68 -10.17
N GLN A 102 -8.95 9.43 -11.43
CA GLN A 102 -8.90 8.10 -12.06
C GLN A 102 -9.72 7.04 -11.28
N LEU A 103 -10.78 7.47 -10.59
CA LEU A 103 -11.70 6.60 -9.87
C LEU A 103 -12.94 6.31 -10.71
N SER A 104 -13.60 5.19 -10.41
CA SER A 104 -14.80 4.77 -11.10
C SER A 104 -15.70 3.95 -10.19
N LEU A 105 -17.01 4.16 -10.32
CA LEU A 105 -18.05 3.32 -9.74
C LEU A 105 -18.06 1.89 -10.32
N MET A 106 -17.21 1.55 -11.29
CA MET A 106 -16.96 0.15 -11.65
C MET A 106 -16.18 -0.60 -10.55
N ARG A 107 -15.50 0.11 -9.65
CA ARG A 107 -14.87 -0.50 -8.47
C ARG A 107 -15.97 -0.99 -7.51
N PRO A 108 -16.00 -2.27 -7.12
CA PRO A 108 -17.11 -2.85 -6.34
C PRO A 108 -17.35 -2.17 -4.99
N ASP A 109 -16.28 -1.77 -4.29
CA ASP A 109 -16.34 -1.08 -3.00
C ASP A 109 -16.97 0.32 -3.13
N LEU A 110 -16.57 1.09 -4.14
CA LEU A 110 -17.14 2.42 -4.42
C LEU A 110 -18.60 2.33 -4.87
N MET A 111 -18.95 1.32 -5.66
CA MET A 111 -20.35 1.05 -6.04
C MET A 111 -21.22 0.76 -4.82
N HIS A 112 -20.72 -0.07 -3.90
CA HIS A 112 -21.46 -0.42 -2.69
C HIS A 112 -21.72 0.81 -1.83
N LEU A 113 -20.68 1.62 -1.58
CA LEU A 113 -20.81 2.86 -0.81
C LEU A 113 -21.78 3.84 -1.49
N TYR A 114 -21.68 4.04 -2.80
CA TYR A 114 -22.59 4.90 -3.56
C TYR A 114 -24.05 4.45 -3.46
N LYS A 115 -24.31 3.13 -3.47
CA LYS A 115 -25.67 2.60 -3.26
C LYS A 115 -26.19 2.91 -1.86
N GLN A 116 -25.37 2.72 -0.82
CA GLN A 116 -25.75 3.05 0.56
C GLN A 116 -26.12 4.52 0.73
N MET A 117 -25.31 5.43 0.16
CA MET A 117 -25.56 6.87 0.20
C MET A 117 -26.80 7.33 -0.58
N ARG A 118 -27.29 6.51 -1.51
CA ARG A 118 -28.51 6.79 -2.27
C ARG A 118 -29.79 6.23 -1.62
N SER A 119 -29.62 5.33 -0.66
CA SER A 119 -30.72 4.69 0.07
C SER A 119 -30.98 5.36 1.43
N SER A 120 -30.13 6.32 1.81
CA SER A 120 -30.29 7.20 3.00
C SER A 120 -30.88 8.53 2.56
#